data_AF-A0A8S2RW46-F1
#
_entry.id   AF-A0A8S2RW46-F1
#
_cell.length_a   1.000
_cell.length_b   1.000
_cell.length_c   1.000
_cell.angle_alpha   90.00
_cell.angle_beta   90.00
_cell.angle_gamma   90.00
#
_symmetry.space_group_name_H-M   'P 1'
#
loop_
_entity.id
_entity.type
_entity.pdbx_description
1 polymer ?
#
loop_
_entity_poly.entity_id
_entity_poly.type
_entity_poly.pdbx_seq_one_letter_code
_entity_poly.pdbx_strand_id
1 'polypeptide(L)'
;FHIRHLFLCLIFISITNINGDSVLYPAIFIPGNAGSQIWARLNRTTPTPHFFCARHSNWFELWLDARLLLPEVIDCFVDNMRLTYDPTTKKTSNLE
;
A
#
# COMPACT_ATOMS: atom_id res chain seq x y z
N PHE A 1 -26.39 -3.27 59.14
CA PHE A 1 -26.26 -1.94 58.50
C PHE A 1 -25.15 -1.92 57.44
N HIS A 2 -23.95 -2.44 57.73
CA HIS A 2 -22.78 -2.41 56.83
C HIS A 2 -22.96 -3.12 55.47
N ILE A 3 -23.60 -4.30 55.44
CA ILE A 3 -23.82 -5.10 54.22
C ILE A 3 -24.77 -4.43 53.23
N ARG A 4 -25.74 -3.63 53.71
CA ARG A 4 -26.73 -2.95 52.86
C ARG A 4 -26.13 -1.77 52.09
N HIS A 5 -25.18 -1.06 52.70
CA HIS A 5 -24.42 0.00 52.02
C HIS A 5 -23.42 -0.58 51.00
N LEU A 6 -22.82 -1.73 51.29
CA LEU A 6 -21.94 -2.43 50.35
C LEU A 6 -22.71 -2.90 49.10
N PHE A 7 -23.91 -3.44 49.28
CA PHE A 7 -24.78 -3.86 48.17
C PHE A 7 -25.26 -2.67 47.32
N LEU A 8 -25.60 -1.54 47.95
CA LEU A 8 -25.97 -0.32 47.24
C LEU A 8 -24.79 0.27 46.45
N CYS A 9 -23.57 0.19 46.98
CA CYS A 9 -22.36 0.65 46.30
C CYS A 9 -22.04 -0.21 45.06
N LEU A 10 -22.18 -1.53 45.16
CA LEU A 10 -22.02 -2.45 44.02
C LEU A 10 -23.06 -2.21 42.92
N ILE A 11 -24.31 -1.93 43.28
CA ILE A 11 -25.34 -1.56 42.31
C ILE A 11 -25.01 -0.22 41.64
N PHE A 12 -24.48 0.77 42.38
CA PHE A 12 -24.06 2.06 41.83
C PHE A 12 -22.91 1.91 40.83
N ILE A 13 -21.93 1.04 41.11
CA ILE A 13 -20.78 0.74 40.21
C ILE A 13 -21.26 0.07 38.90
N SER A 14 -22.28 -0.78 38.96
CA SER A 14 -22.87 -1.40 37.75
C SER A 14 -23.68 -0.42 36.89
N ILE A 15 -24.25 0.63 37.48
CA ILE A 15 -25.03 1.66 36.75
C ILE A 15 -24.10 2.69 36.08
N THR A 16 -22.88 2.90 36.61
CA THR A 16 -21.84 3.68 35.94
C THR A 16 -21.14 2.87 34.83
N ASN A 17 -21.91 2.24 33.95
CA ASN A 17 -21.38 1.89 32.63
C ASN A 17 -21.13 3.21 31.91
N ILE A 18 -19.87 3.66 31.89
CA ILE A 18 -19.43 4.75 31.03
C ILE A 18 -19.47 4.19 29.61
N ASN A 19 -20.66 4.17 29.01
CA ASN A 19 -20.80 4.16 27.56
C ASN A 19 -20.33 5.53 27.08
N GLY A 20 -19.03 5.76 27.16
CA GLY A 20 -18.39 6.86 26.46
C GLY A 20 -18.51 6.52 25.00
N ASP A 21 -19.47 7.14 24.31
CA ASP A 21 -19.55 7.10 22.86
C ASP A 21 -18.27 7.74 22.34
N SER A 22 -17.25 6.91 22.09
CA SER A 22 -15.95 7.37 21.61
C SER A 22 -16.18 7.81 20.18
N VAL A 23 -16.40 9.10 19.99
CA VAL A 23 -16.54 9.73 18.68
C VAL A 23 -15.24 9.47 17.91
N LEU A 24 -15.29 8.54 16.95
CA LEU A 24 -14.20 8.29 16.02
C LEU A 24 -14.31 9.28 14.86
N TYR A 25 -13.22 9.97 14.59
CA TYR A 25 -13.12 10.84 13.42
C TYR A 25 -12.45 10.07 12.27
N PRO A 26 -12.98 10.17 11.03
CA PRO A 26 -12.34 9.53 9.89
C PRO A 26 -10.95 10.14 9.67
N ALA A 27 -9.95 9.28 9.54
CA ALA A 27 -8.58 9.66 9.19
C ALA A 27 -8.24 9.12 7.79
N ILE A 28 -7.62 9.96 6.96
CA ILE A 28 -7.13 9.57 5.64
C ILE A 28 -5.60 9.54 5.71
N PHE A 29 -5.03 8.37 5.38
CA PHE A 29 -3.58 8.19 5.31
C PHE A 29 -3.12 8.37 3.86
N ILE A 30 -2.29 9.37 3.63
CA ILE A 30 -1.65 9.61 2.34
C ILE A 30 -0.20 9.15 2.47
N PRO A 31 0.19 8.07 1.80
CA PRO A 31 1.55 7.56 1.88
C PRO A 31 2.52 8.49 1.14
N GLY A 32 3.80 8.44 1.55
CA GLY A 32 4.88 9.09 0.83
C GLY A 32 5.27 8.36 -0.45
N ASN A 33 6.34 8.81 -1.09
CA ASN A 33 6.91 8.13 -2.25
C ASN A 33 7.22 6.66 -1.91
N ALA A 34 6.86 5.76 -2.82
CA ALA A 34 7.07 4.32 -2.67
C ALA A 34 6.34 3.69 -1.46
N GLY A 35 5.42 4.39 -0.81
CA GLY A 35 4.66 3.90 0.36
C GLY A 35 3.38 3.15 0.00
N SER A 36 3.19 2.76 -1.25
CA SER A 36 2.01 2.01 -1.72
C SER A 36 2.41 1.03 -2.80
N GLN A 37 1.68 -0.09 -2.88
CA GLN A 37 1.95 -1.10 -3.88
C GLN A 37 1.66 -0.61 -5.29
N ILE A 38 2.45 -1.10 -6.23
CA ILE A 38 2.25 -0.87 -7.67
C ILE A 38 2.19 -2.23 -8.34
N TRP A 39 1.14 -2.40 -9.13
CA TRP A 39 0.91 -3.60 -9.93
C TRP A 39 1.07 -3.28 -11.41
N ALA A 40 1.66 -4.20 -12.17
CA ALA A 40 1.90 -4.02 -13.59
C ALA A 40 1.46 -5.25 -14.40
N ARG A 41 1.18 -5.03 -15.69
CA ARG A 41 0.92 -6.07 -16.69
C ARG A 41 1.76 -5.75 -17.92
N LEU A 42 2.42 -6.76 -18.50
CA LEU A 42 3.33 -6.56 -19.62
C LEU A 42 2.73 -7.12 -20.91
N ASN A 43 2.82 -6.32 -21.97
CA ASN A 43 2.54 -6.76 -23.33
C ASN A 43 3.47 -6.01 -24.31
N ARG A 44 4.77 -6.25 -24.18
CA ARG A 44 5.80 -5.50 -24.92
C ARG A 44 6.09 -6.11 -26.28
N THR A 45 6.22 -5.25 -27.27
CA THR A 45 6.79 -5.56 -28.59
C THR A 45 8.22 -5.07 -28.72
N THR A 46 8.67 -4.19 -27.81
CA THR A 46 10.01 -3.60 -27.80
C THR A 46 11.06 -4.52 -27.17
N PRO A 47 12.35 -4.35 -27.53
CA PRO A 47 13.43 -5.10 -26.93
C PRO A 47 13.56 -4.82 -25.42
N THR A 48 13.75 -5.88 -24.64
CA THR A 48 14.06 -5.79 -23.22
C THR A 48 15.58 -5.67 -23.00
N PRO A 49 16.05 -5.14 -21.85
CA PRO A 49 17.48 -4.97 -21.58
C PRO A 49 18.26 -6.29 -21.65
N HIS A 50 17.64 -7.35 -21.15
CA HIS A 50 18.21 -8.70 -21.15
C HIS A 50 17.20 -9.72 -21.69
N PHE A 51 17.70 -10.85 -22.20
CA PHE A 51 16.88 -11.91 -22.77
C PHE A 51 15.98 -12.61 -21.74
N PHE A 52 16.37 -12.57 -20.46
CA PHE A 52 15.62 -13.18 -19.36
C PHE A 52 14.52 -12.28 -18.78
N CYS A 53 14.47 -11.00 -19.17
CA CYS A 53 13.37 -10.12 -18.75
C CYS A 53 12.07 -10.54 -19.46
N ALA A 54 10.97 -10.60 -18.71
CA ALA A 54 9.67 -10.94 -19.27
C ALA A 54 9.16 -9.84 -20.23
N ARG A 55 8.68 -10.25 -21.40
CA ARG A 55 7.99 -9.36 -22.36
C ARG A 55 6.47 -9.35 -22.18
N HIS A 56 5.93 -10.49 -21.75
CA HIS A 56 4.50 -10.69 -21.50
C HIS A 56 4.32 -11.24 -20.10
N SER A 57 3.41 -10.64 -19.34
CA SER A 57 3.04 -11.09 -18.01
C SER A 57 1.63 -10.61 -17.70
N ASN A 58 0.88 -11.42 -16.95
CA ASN A 58 -0.34 -10.97 -16.30
C ASN A 58 -0.04 -9.97 -15.17
N TRP A 59 -1.05 -9.56 -14.41
CA TRP A 59 -0.84 -8.67 -13.27
C TRP A 59 0.12 -9.27 -12.25
N PHE A 60 1.19 -8.54 -11.93
CA PHE A 60 2.16 -8.89 -10.90
C PHE A 60 2.49 -7.66 -10.03
N GLU A 61 2.95 -7.91 -8.81
CA GLU A 61 3.45 -6.86 -7.91
C GLU A 61 4.79 -6.36 -8.45
N LEU A 62 4.79 -5.12 -8.98
CA LEU A 62 6.00 -4.46 -9.44
C LEU A 62 6.72 -3.76 -8.28
N TRP A 63 5.97 -3.20 -7.34
CA TRP A 63 6.49 -2.59 -6.12
C TRP A 63 5.63 -3.02 -4.92
N LEU A 64 6.17 -3.68 -3.89
CA LEU A 64 7.58 -3.98 -3.61
C LEU A 64 7.83 -5.49 -3.65
N ASP A 65 8.46 -5.98 -4.71
CA ASP A 65 8.99 -7.34 -4.76
C ASP A 65 10.52 -7.33 -4.62
N ALA A 66 11.02 -7.77 -3.47
CA ALA A 66 12.46 -7.79 -3.18
C ALA A 66 13.27 -8.65 -4.16
N ARG A 67 12.66 -9.63 -4.82
CA ARG A 67 13.33 -10.48 -5.82
C ARG A 67 13.66 -9.69 -7.08
N LEU A 68 12.85 -8.68 -7.40
CA LEU A 68 13.08 -7.77 -8.53
C LEU A 68 14.22 -6.77 -8.26
N LEU A 69 14.69 -6.67 -7.01
CA LEU A 69 15.76 -5.76 -6.60
C LEU A 69 17.13 -6.44 -6.49
N LEU A 70 17.21 -7.74 -6.77
CA LEU A 70 18.47 -8.48 -6.78
C LEU A 70 19.35 -8.04 -7.96
N PRO A 71 20.69 -8.19 -7.86
CA PRO A 71 21.59 -8.02 -9.00
C PRO A 71 21.11 -8.81 -10.22
N GLU A 72 21.43 -8.32 -11.42
CA GLU A 72 20.97 -8.83 -12.72
C GLU A 72 19.48 -8.60 -13.02
N VAL A 73 18.57 -8.86 -12.07
CA VAL A 73 17.12 -8.70 -12.25
C VAL A 73 16.66 -7.24 -12.11
N ILE A 74 17.40 -6.42 -11.35
CA ILE A 74 17.13 -5.01 -11.14
C ILE A 74 16.99 -4.23 -12.46
N ASP A 75 17.71 -4.61 -13.51
CA ASP A 75 17.61 -3.97 -14.82
C ASP A 75 16.23 -4.19 -15.46
N CYS A 76 15.63 -5.37 -15.27
CA CYS A 76 14.25 -5.63 -15.70
C CYS A 76 13.25 -4.79 -14.90
N PHE A 77 13.46 -4.64 -13.59
CA PHE A 77 12.62 -3.78 -12.74
C PHE A 77 12.68 -2.32 -13.17
N VAL A 78 13.88 -1.77 -13.35
CA VAL A 78 14.09 -0.39 -13.80
C VAL A 78 13.45 -0.16 -15.17
N ASP A 79 13.57 -1.11 -16.11
CA ASP A 79 12.93 -1.01 -17.42
C ASP A 79 11.39 -1.08 -17.36
N ASN A 80 10.82 -1.80 -16.39
CA ASN A 80 9.36 -1.83 -16.17
C ASN A 80 8.84 -0.58 -15.46
N MET A 81 9.66 0.04 -14.60
CA MET A 81 9.27 1.18 -13.77
C MET A 81 9.55 2.53 -14.45
N ARG A 82 10.45 2.57 -15.44
CA ARG A 82 10.82 3.82 -16.12
C ARG A 82 9.66 4.43 -16.92
N LEU A 83 9.68 5.76 -16.96
CA LEU A 83 8.75 6.57 -17.75
C LEU A 83 9.48 7.25 -18.90
N THR A 84 8.80 7.39 -20.03
CA THR A 84 9.25 8.21 -21.16
C THR A 84 8.72 9.62 -20.99
N TYR A 85 9.59 10.62 -21.11
CA TYR A 85 9.22 12.04 -21.01
C TYR A 85 9.13 12.70 -22.38
N ASP A 86 8.02 13.35 -22.67
CA ASP A 86 7.85 14.19 -23.86
C ASP A 86 8.12 15.67 -23.50
N PRO A 87 9.20 16.28 -24.03
CA PRO A 87 9.56 17.66 -23.72
C PRO A 87 8.61 18.70 -24.35
N THR A 88 7.83 18.33 -25.36
CA THR A 88 6.87 19.21 -26.03
C THR A 88 5.58 19.30 -25.22
N THR A 89 5.00 18.15 -24.87
CA THR A 89 3.74 18.11 -24.10
C THR A 89 3.93 18.20 -22.59
N LYS A 90 5.18 18.05 -22.11
CA LYS A 90 5.56 18.02 -20.69
C LYS A 90 4.92 16.85 -19.92
N LYS A 91 4.56 15.77 -20.62
CA LYS A 91 3.93 14.58 -20.04
C LYS A 91 4.88 13.40 -19.98
N THR A 92 4.57 12.47 -19.07
CA THR A 92 5.24 11.17 -18.96
C THR A 92 4.28 10.05 -19.32
N SER A 93 4.76 9.03 -20.02
CA SER A 93 4.02 7.81 -20.32
C SER A 93 4.85 6.56 -19.98
N ASN A 94 4.19 5.44 -19.83
CA ASN A 94 4.86 4.15 -19.74
C ASN A 94 5.59 3.84 -21.05
N LEU A 95 6.62 3.00 -20.98
CA LEU A 95 7.27 2.43 -22.15
C LEU A 95 6.32 1.43 -22.84
N GLU A 96 6.18 1.55 -24.16
CA GLU A 96 5.46 0.60 -25.03
C GLU A 96 6.24 -0.70 -25.27
#